data_AF-A0A670IXV6-F1
#
_entry.id   AF-A0A670IXV6-F1
#
_cell.length_a   1.000
_cell.length_b   1.000
_cell.length_c   1.000
_cell.angle_alpha   90.00
_cell.angle_beta   90.00
_cell.angle_gamma   90.00
#
_symmetry.space_group_name_H-M   'P 1'
#
loop_
_entity.id
_entity.type
_entity.pdbx_description
1 polymer ?
#
loop_
_entity_poly.entity_id
_entity_poly.type
_entity_poly.pdbx_seq_one_letter_code
_entity_poly.pdbx_strand_id
1 'polypeptide(L)'
;MILILVVLIPVLVNSVGIDGHYEMLGTCRMVCDPYLAKTTSASAIRTEAGETLASSGHAGLPAPSTLVQGPQGKPGRPGKPGPPGPPGEPGPPGAMGPPGEKGDPGKPGPPGLPGPGLGNGAISTATYTTVPRVAFYAGLKNPHEGYEILKFDDVVTNLGNNYEATTGKFTCNIPGTYFFTYHVLMRGGDGTSMWADLCKNGQVRASAIAQDADQNYDYASNSVILHLDAGDEVFIKLDGGKAHGGNNNKYSTFSGFIIYSD
;
A
#
# COMPACT_ATOMS: atom_id res chain seq x y z
N MET A 1 33.53 17.77 34.39
CA MET A 1 32.31 18.02 33.58
C MET A 1 32.07 16.96 32.49
N ILE A 2 33.10 16.51 31.76
CA ILE A 2 32.92 15.51 30.69
C ILE A 2 32.48 14.13 31.20
N LEU A 3 32.99 13.67 32.36
CA LEU A 3 32.61 12.38 32.94
C LEU A 3 31.15 12.31 33.42
N ILE A 4 30.55 13.45 33.79
CA ILE A 4 29.17 13.53 34.29
C ILE A 4 28.17 13.38 33.13
N LEU A 5 28.51 13.88 31.93
CA LEU A 5 27.69 13.76 30.72
C LEU A 5 27.62 12.33 30.17
N VAL A 6 28.72 11.56 30.27
CA VAL A 6 28.76 10.17 29.76
C VAL A 6 27.91 9.21 30.59
N VAL A 7 27.66 9.53 31.87
CA VAL A 7 26.82 8.72 32.77
C VAL A 7 25.36 9.17 32.77
N LEU A 8 25.07 10.46 32.56
CA LEU A 8 23.69 10.98 32.55
C LEU A 8 22.92 10.64 31.27
N ILE A 9 23.57 10.60 30.10
CA ILE A 9 22.89 10.34 28.83
C ILE A 9 22.29 8.92 28.77
N PRO A 10 22.99 7.84 29.17
CA PRO A 10 22.39 6.50 29.19
C PRO A 10 21.25 6.36 30.22
N VAL A 11 21.29 7.10 31.32
CA VAL A 11 20.26 7.04 32.38
C VAL A 11 18.96 7.74 31.95
N LEU A 12 19.05 8.83 31.19
CA LEU A 12 17.89 9.52 30.61
C LEU A 12 17.24 8.76 29.43
N VAL A 13 18.02 7.96 28.69
CA VAL A 13 17.48 7.13 27.60
C VAL A 13 16.72 5.91 28.14
N ASN A 14 17.11 5.38 29.31
CA ASN A 14 16.42 4.26 29.94
C ASN A 14 15.16 4.65 30.74
N SER A 15 14.83 5.95 30.87
CA SER A 15 13.64 6.41 31.60
C SER A 15 12.44 6.74 30.70
N VAL A 16 12.54 6.55 29.39
CA VAL A 16 11.41 6.75 28.47
C VAL A 16 10.72 5.40 28.28
N GLY A 17 9.64 5.20 29.03
CA GLY A 17 8.80 4.00 28.96
C GLY A 17 8.27 3.76 27.55
N ILE A 18 8.39 2.51 27.10
CA ILE A 18 7.92 2.02 25.81
C ILE A 18 6.52 1.45 26.02
N ASP A 19 5.54 2.29 26.31
CA ASP A 19 4.12 1.90 26.31
C ASP A 19 3.38 2.72 25.25
N GLY A 20 3.67 2.39 23.99
CA GLY A 20 2.88 2.81 22.84
C GLY A 20 2.12 1.62 22.28
N HIS A 21 1.02 1.24 22.93
CA HIS A 21 0.10 0.23 22.40
C HIS A 21 -0.76 0.91 21.32
N TYR A 22 -0.46 0.64 20.04
CA TYR A 22 -1.30 1.08 18.92
C TYR A 22 -2.30 -0.02 18.58
N GLU A 23 -3.56 0.16 18.98
CA GLU A 23 -4.66 -0.68 18.51
C GLU A 23 -5.08 -0.24 17.10
N MET A 24 -4.84 -1.09 16.10
CA MET A 24 -5.37 -0.94 14.75
C MET A 24 -6.86 -1.32 14.75
N LEU A 25 -7.73 -0.43 15.23
CA LEU A 25 -9.18 -0.58 15.08
C LEU A 25 -9.63 -0.01 13.73
N GLY A 26 -9.36 -0.76 12.67
CA GLY A 26 -9.89 -0.50 11.33
C GLY A 26 -10.71 -1.69 10.84
N THR A 27 -12.03 -1.62 10.94
CA THR A 27 -12.90 -2.60 10.26
C THR A 27 -12.90 -2.30 8.76
N CYS A 28 -12.32 -3.19 7.96
CA CYS A 28 -12.40 -3.12 6.50
C CYS A 28 -13.84 -3.46 6.08
N ARG A 29 -14.61 -2.46 5.63
CA ARG A 29 -15.94 -2.68 5.02
C ARG A 29 -15.80 -2.69 3.51
N MET A 30 -16.09 -3.84 2.90
CA MET A 30 -16.30 -3.96 1.47
C MET A 30 -17.56 -3.19 1.08
N VAL A 31 -17.41 -2.08 0.36
CA VAL A 31 -18.51 -1.45 -0.37
C VAL A 31 -18.47 -1.99 -1.79
N CYS A 32 -19.13 -3.12 -2.03
CA CYS A 32 -19.50 -3.53 -3.38
C CYS A 32 -20.98 -3.22 -3.55
N ASP A 33 -21.31 -2.15 -4.27
CA ASP A 33 -22.66 -1.92 -4.77
C ASP A 33 -22.70 -2.40 -6.23
N PRO A 34 -23.56 -3.39 -6.59
CA PRO A 34 -23.68 -3.84 -7.96
C PRO A 34 -24.59 -2.89 -8.75
N TYR A 35 -24.03 -2.21 -9.75
CA TYR A 35 -24.81 -1.49 -10.76
C TYR A 35 -25.70 -2.49 -11.54
N LEU A 36 -26.99 -2.50 -11.22
CA LEU A 36 -28.01 -3.18 -12.00
C LEU A 36 -28.20 -2.48 -13.35
N ALA A 37 -27.90 -3.22 -14.43
CA ALA A 37 -28.32 -2.90 -15.78
C ALA A 37 -29.85 -2.90 -15.90
N LYS A 38 -30.40 -1.93 -16.63
CA LYS A 38 -31.76 -2.01 -17.17
C LYS A 38 -31.76 -1.68 -18.65
N THR A 39 -31.66 -2.73 -19.44
CA THR A 39 -32.07 -2.79 -20.85
C THR A 39 -33.59 -2.92 -20.91
N THR A 40 -34.27 -2.10 -21.71
CA THR A 40 -35.59 -2.44 -22.22
C THR A 40 -35.67 -2.16 -23.72
N SER A 41 -36.23 -3.16 -24.39
CA SER A 41 -36.36 -3.46 -25.80
C SER A 41 -37.40 -2.63 -26.55
N ALA A 42 -37.27 -2.65 -27.88
CA ALA A 42 -38.12 -2.08 -28.91
C ALA A 42 -39.57 -2.61 -28.96
N SER A 43 -40.51 -1.85 -29.56
CA SER A 43 -41.19 -2.20 -30.85
C SER A 43 -42.40 -1.28 -31.21
N ALA A 44 -42.47 -0.97 -32.51
CA ALA A 44 -43.64 -0.87 -33.41
C ALA A 44 -44.56 0.39 -33.57
N ILE A 45 -44.36 1.08 -34.72
CA ILE A 45 -45.28 1.37 -35.87
C ILE A 45 -46.74 1.83 -35.60
N ARG A 46 -47.13 3.04 -36.08
CA ARG A 46 -48.07 3.29 -37.22
C ARG A 46 -48.37 4.78 -37.48
N THR A 47 -48.40 5.08 -38.78
CA THR A 47 -48.81 6.30 -39.50
C THR A 47 -50.33 6.51 -39.44
N GLU A 48 -50.80 7.76 -39.41
CA GLU A 48 -51.95 8.22 -40.21
C GLU A 48 -51.99 9.76 -40.29
N ALA A 49 -52.38 10.25 -41.46
CA ALA A 49 -52.55 11.65 -41.83
C ALA A 49 -54.05 11.93 -42.02
N GLY A 50 -54.50 13.18 -41.82
CA GLY A 50 -55.83 13.59 -42.30
C GLY A 50 -56.46 14.80 -41.61
N GLU A 51 -56.50 15.90 -42.35
CA GLU A 51 -57.61 16.87 -42.48
C GLU A 51 -57.79 18.06 -41.51
N THR A 52 -57.79 19.22 -42.16
CA THR A 52 -58.19 20.58 -41.77
C THR A 52 -59.71 20.76 -41.66
N LEU A 53 -60.20 21.70 -40.83
CA LEU A 53 -61.20 22.75 -41.18
C LEU A 53 -61.64 23.64 -39.98
N ALA A 54 -61.80 24.94 -40.27
CA ALA A 54 -62.68 25.98 -39.69
C ALA A 54 -62.62 26.31 -38.18
N SER A 55 -62.21 27.50 -37.71
CA SER A 55 -62.74 28.89 -37.79
C SER A 55 -63.81 29.27 -36.75
N SER A 56 -63.61 30.45 -36.12
CA SER A 56 -64.54 31.28 -35.33
C SER A 56 -64.93 30.77 -33.93
N GLY A 57 -65.02 31.56 -32.85
CA GLY A 57 -64.87 33.00 -32.64
C GLY A 57 -65.25 33.39 -31.19
N HIS A 58 -65.03 34.67 -30.89
CA HIS A 58 -65.66 35.52 -29.86
C HIS A 58 -65.28 35.41 -28.37
N ALA A 59 -64.97 36.60 -27.84
CA ALA A 59 -64.54 36.94 -26.50
C ALA A 59 -65.71 37.23 -25.55
N GLY A 60 -65.44 37.12 -24.23
CA GLY A 60 -66.29 37.64 -23.16
C GLY A 60 -65.48 37.91 -21.89
N LEU A 61 -65.36 39.19 -21.55
CA LEU A 61 -64.71 39.75 -20.35
C LEU A 61 -65.48 39.41 -19.05
N PRO A 62 -64.84 39.35 -17.86
CA PRO A 62 -65.51 39.45 -16.57
C PRO A 62 -65.37 40.85 -15.93
N ALA A 63 -66.35 41.27 -15.14
CA ALA A 63 -66.29 42.39 -14.19
C ALA A 63 -67.32 42.16 -13.04
N PRO A 64 -67.34 42.94 -11.94
CA PRO A 64 -66.39 42.86 -10.83
C PRO A 64 -67.06 42.83 -9.42
N SER A 65 -66.22 42.59 -8.40
CA SER A 65 -66.34 43.05 -6.99
C SER A 65 -67.37 42.42 -6.05
N THR A 66 -66.91 41.95 -4.88
CA THR A 66 -67.40 42.38 -3.53
C THR A 66 -66.54 41.77 -2.42
N LEU A 67 -66.14 42.62 -1.47
CA LEU A 67 -65.37 42.29 -0.27
C LEU A 67 -66.24 41.55 0.75
N VAL A 68 -65.82 40.34 1.15
CA VAL A 68 -66.32 39.66 2.35
C VAL A 68 -65.12 39.14 3.13
N GLN A 69 -64.84 39.74 4.28
CA GLN A 69 -63.83 39.25 5.22
C GLN A 69 -64.34 37.95 5.83
N GLY A 70 -63.63 36.84 5.55
CA GLY A 70 -64.03 35.51 6.00
C GLY A 70 -64.00 35.34 7.53
N PRO A 71 -64.76 34.38 8.09
CA PRO A 71 -64.81 34.15 9.52
C PRO A 71 -63.43 33.74 10.07
N GLN A 72 -63.12 34.20 11.29
CA GLN A 72 -61.87 33.88 11.99
C GLN A 72 -61.70 32.36 12.10
N GLY A 73 -60.51 31.87 11.73
CA GLY A 73 -60.19 30.45 11.72
C GLY A 73 -60.32 29.79 13.09
N LYS A 74 -60.71 28.50 13.11
CA LYS A 74 -60.81 27.70 14.34
C LYS A 74 -59.46 27.68 15.08
N PRO A 75 -59.45 27.67 16.43
CA PRO A 75 -58.22 27.49 17.20
C PRO A 75 -57.41 26.29 16.71
N GLY A 76 -56.09 26.45 16.67
CA GLY A 76 -55.17 25.38 16.27
C GLY A 76 -55.32 24.14 17.14
N ARG A 77 -55.07 22.96 16.55
CA ARG A 77 -55.09 21.70 17.32
C ARG A 77 -53.99 21.74 18.40
N PRO A 78 -54.21 21.12 19.58
CA PRO A 78 -53.16 20.97 20.58
C PRO A 78 -51.89 20.36 19.98
N GLY A 79 -50.74 20.80 20.49
CA GLY A 79 -49.44 20.27 20.08
C GLY A 79 -49.36 18.76 20.33
N LYS A 80 -48.60 18.06 19.48
CA LYS A 80 -48.34 16.63 19.69
C LYS A 80 -47.56 16.42 21.00
N PRO A 81 -47.78 15.30 21.72
CA PRO A 81 -46.94 14.94 22.85
C PRO A 81 -45.45 14.98 22.49
N GLY A 82 -44.61 15.35 23.46
CA GLY A 82 -43.17 15.34 23.28
C GLY A 82 -42.63 13.93 22.98
N PRO A 83 -41.46 13.82 22.32
CA PRO A 83 -40.83 12.54 22.09
C PRO A 83 -40.47 11.85 23.43
N PRO A 84 -40.44 10.50 23.48
CA PRO A 84 -39.90 9.77 24.61
C PRO A 84 -38.49 10.22 24.96
N GLY A 85 -38.13 10.16 26.25
CA GLY A 85 -36.79 10.45 26.71
C GLY A 85 -35.75 9.50 26.10
N PRO A 86 -34.46 9.91 26.08
CA PRO A 86 -33.40 9.04 25.58
C PRO A 86 -33.26 7.78 26.44
N PRO A 87 -32.79 6.65 25.86
CA PRO A 87 -32.43 5.47 26.63
C PRO A 87 -31.40 5.79 27.72
N GLY A 88 -31.46 5.04 28.83
CA GLY A 88 -30.46 5.15 29.89
C GLY A 88 -29.05 4.78 29.41
N GLU A 89 -28.04 5.26 30.12
CA GLU A 89 -26.65 4.97 29.79
C GLU A 89 -26.34 3.47 29.93
N PRO A 90 -25.49 2.89 29.05
CA PRO A 90 -25.02 1.52 29.21
C PRO A 90 -24.35 1.30 30.58
N GLY A 91 -24.54 0.10 31.14
CA GLY A 91 -23.85 -0.28 32.37
C GLY A 91 -22.33 -0.30 32.21
N PRO A 92 -21.57 -0.19 33.31
CA PRO A 92 -20.11 -0.23 33.27
C PRO A 92 -19.61 -1.58 32.71
N PRO A 93 -18.45 -1.59 32.01
CA PRO A 93 -17.82 -2.82 31.57
C PRO A 93 -17.58 -3.80 32.73
N GLY A 94 -17.70 -5.10 32.44
CA GLY A 94 -17.38 -6.14 33.41
C GLY A 94 -15.91 -6.10 33.84
N ALA A 95 -15.61 -6.65 35.02
CA ALA A 95 -14.24 -6.74 35.51
C ALA A 95 -13.36 -7.56 34.54
N MET A 96 -12.12 -7.12 34.34
CA MET A 96 -11.12 -7.82 33.54
C MET A 96 -10.88 -9.23 34.12
N GLY A 97 -10.78 -10.23 33.24
CA GLY A 97 -10.45 -11.59 33.63
C GLY A 97 -9.06 -11.70 34.27
N PRO A 98 -8.78 -12.76 35.04
CA PRO A 98 -7.46 -12.98 35.62
C PRO A 98 -6.40 -13.14 34.51
N PRO A 99 -5.15 -12.71 34.74
CA PRO A 99 -4.04 -12.96 33.83
C PRO A 99 -3.88 -14.46 33.54
N GLY A 100 -3.55 -14.82 32.30
CA GLY A 100 -3.28 -16.19 31.91
C GLY A 100 -2.05 -16.76 32.64
N GLU A 101 -2.03 -18.08 32.83
CA GLU A 101 -0.88 -18.76 33.43
C GLU A 101 0.37 -18.58 32.56
N LYS A 102 1.52 -18.39 33.22
CA LYS A 102 2.81 -18.27 32.54
C LYS A 102 3.14 -19.60 31.87
N GLY A 103 3.45 -19.57 30.58
CA GLY A 103 3.89 -20.76 29.84
C GLY A 103 5.16 -21.38 30.44
N ASP A 104 5.28 -22.70 30.33
CA ASP A 104 6.44 -23.45 30.82
C ASP A 104 7.74 -22.97 30.17
N PRO A 105 8.88 -23.00 30.90
CA PRO A 105 10.18 -22.72 30.32
C PRO A 105 10.48 -23.64 29.13
N GLY A 106 11.02 -23.06 28.05
CA GLY A 106 11.48 -23.83 26.90
C GLY A 106 12.53 -24.86 27.31
N LYS A 107 12.51 -26.04 26.66
CA LYS A 107 13.50 -27.09 26.93
C LYS A 107 14.91 -26.57 26.61
N PRO A 108 15.94 -26.94 27.41
CA PRO A 108 17.32 -26.62 27.09
C PRO A 108 17.69 -27.06 25.67
N GLY A 109 18.46 -26.24 24.96
CA GLY A 109 18.97 -26.60 23.65
C GLY A 109 19.88 -27.85 23.71
N PRO A 110 20.02 -28.60 22.60
CA PRO A 110 20.93 -29.72 22.55
C PRO A 110 22.39 -29.26 22.80
N PRO A 111 23.25 -30.12 23.40
CA PRO A 111 24.66 -29.82 23.57
C PRO A 111 25.34 -29.48 22.23
N GLY A 112 26.25 -28.50 22.27
CA GLY A 112 27.08 -28.17 21.11
C GLY A 112 27.93 -29.36 20.66
N LEU A 113 28.15 -29.48 19.35
CA LEU A 113 28.98 -30.54 18.78
C LEU A 113 30.45 -30.42 19.28
N PRO A 114 31.16 -31.55 19.49
CA PRO A 114 32.56 -31.54 19.89
C PRO A 114 33.44 -30.75 18.90
N GLY A 115 34.32 -29.90 19.42
CA GLY A 115 35.26 -29.13 18.60
C GLY A 115 36.33 -30.01 17.92
N PRO A 116 36.78 -29.68 16.69
CA PRO A 116 37.85 -30.43 16.03
C PRO A 116 39.19 -30.23 16.76
N GLY A 117 39.89 -31.34 17.01
CA GLY A 117 41.21 -31.35 17.67
C GLY A 117 42.28 -30.56 16.88
N LEU A 118 43.10 -29.82 17.61
CA LEU A 118 44.18 -28.98 17.09
C LEU A 118 45.39 -29.83 16.65
N GLY A 119 45.61 -29.91 15.34
CA GLY A 119 46.86 -30.33 14.72
C GLY A 119 47.56 -29.14 14.06
N ASN A 120 48.84 -28.96 14.38
CA ASN A 120 49.67 -27.83 13.97
C ASN A 120 49.82 -27.69 12.44
N GLY A 121 49.70 -26.44 11.94
CA GLY A 121 50.42 -25.98 10.75
C GLY A 121 49.66 -25.96 9.42
N ALA A 122 48.71 -25.05 9.25
CA ALA A 122 48.45 -24.24 8.05
C ALA A 122 47.11 -23.52 8.23
N ILE A 123 47.13 -22.19 8.25
CA ILE A 123 45.90 -21.38 8.27
C ILE A 123 45.29 -21.44 6.85
N SER A 124 44.44 -22.44 6.60
CA SER A 124 43.44 -22.40 5.54
C SER A 124 42.14 -21.88 6.13
N THR A 125 41.93 -20.57 6.01
CA THR A 125 40.71 -19.87 6.43
C THR A 125 39.56 -20.18 5.48
N ALA A 126 39.01 -21.41 5.48
CA ALA A 126 37.75 -21.72 4.81
C ALA A 126 37.16 -23.07 5.28
N THR A 127 36.60 -23.09 6.48
CA THR A 127 35.57 -24.09 6.84
C THR A 127 34.41 -23.36 7.51
N TYR A 128 33.86 -22.36 6.80
CA TYR A 128 32.55 -21.80 7.09
C TYR A 128 31.53 -22.52 6.21
N THR A 129 30.56 -23.15 6.85
CA THR A 129 29.26 -23.65 6.34
C THR A 129 29.01 -23.49 4.84
N THR A 130 28.90 -24.61 4.12
CA THR A 130 28.70 -24.75 2.67
C THR A 130 27.33 -24.28 2.15
N VAL A 131 26.59 -23.44 2.88
CA VAL A 131 25.28 -22.93 2.44
C VAL A 131 25.49 -21.58 1.77
N PRO A 132 25.17 -21.43 0.47
CA PRO A 132 25.17 -20.15 -0.22
C PRO A 132 24.38 -19.10 0.56
N ARG A 133 24.97 -17.92 0.76
CA ARG A 133 24.30 -16.76 1.37
C ARG A 133 24.39 -15.58 0.41
N VAL A 134 23.27 -15.23 -0.18
CA VAL A 134 23.14 -14.10 -1.10
C VAL A 134 21.93 -13.27 -0.69
N ALA A 135 22.15 -12.00 -0.40
CA ALA A 135 21.08 -11.06 -0.06
C ALA A 135 21.54 -9.62 -0.31
N PHE A 136 20.67 -8.80 -0.87
CA PHE A 136 20.93 -7.37 -1.04
C PHE A 136 19.68 -6.52 -0.72
N TYR A 137 19.94 -5.28 -0.35
CA TYR A 137 18.94 -4.22 -0.21
C TYR A 137 19.62 -2.90 -0.55
N ALA A 138 19.01 -2.14 -1.44
CA ALA A 138 19.46 -0.82 -1.84
C ALA A 138 18.29 0.17 -1.90
N GLY A 139 18.55 1.37 -1.38
CA GLY A 139 17.71 2.55 -1.57
C GLY A 139 18.19 3.41 -2.73
N LEU A 140 17.49 4.50 -3.00
CA LEU A 140 17.79 5.45 -4.08
C LEU A 140 18.17 6.80 -3.48
N LYS A 141 19.37 7.34 -3.76
CA LYS A 141 19.79 8.69 -3.36
C LYS A 141 19.37 9.71 -4.39
N ASN A 142 19.75 9.45 -5.64
CA ASN A 142 19.57 10.40 -6.72
C ASN A 142 18.29 10.07 -7.49
N PRO A 143 17.37 11.04 -7.66
CA PRO A 143 16.23 10.82 -8.52
C PRO A 143 16.67 10.45 -9.94
N HIS A 144 16.02 9.44 -10.51
CA HIS A 144 16.36 8.90 -11.83
C HIS A 144 15.18 9.07 -12.77
N GLU A 145 15.45 9.47 -14.01
CA GLU A 145 14.43 9.70 -15.04
C GLU A 145 14.67 8.80 -16.26
N GLY A 146 13.62 8.63 -17.06
CA GLY A 146 13.70 8.04 -18.40
C GLY A 146 13.54 6.52 -18.45
N TYR A 147 13.73 5.98 -19.65
CA TYR A 147 13.55 4.56 -20.01
C TYR A 147 14.74 3.68 -19.64
N GLU A 148 15.53 4.09 -18.65
CA GLU A 148 16.77 3.45 -18.27
C GLU A 148 16.59 2.47 -17.11
N ILE A 149 17.64 1.70 -16.86
CA ILE A 149 17.76 0.87 -15.67
C ILE A 149 17.85 1.80 -14.45
N LEU A 150 17.00 1.56 -13.45
CA LEU A 150 17.01 2.31 -12.20
C LEU A 150 18.17 1.85 -11.31
N LYS A 151 19.09 2.77 -11.00
CA LYS A 151 20.30 2.51 -10.22
C LYS A 151 20.07 2.88 -8.75
N PHE A 152 19.80 1.89 -7.90
CA PHE A 152 19.66 2.09 -6.46
C PHE A 152 21.05 2.22 -5.83
N ASP A 153 21.49 3.45 -5.59
CA ASP A 153 22.85 3.83 -5.21
C ASP A 153 23.07 4.03 -3.70
N ASP A 154 22.07 3.68 -2.87
CA ASP A 154 22.17 3.61 -1.42
C ASP A 154 22.14 2.16 -0.90
N VAL A 155 23.23 1.43 -1.14
CA VAL A 155 23.35 0.03 -0.73
C VAL A 155 23.48 -0.07 0.80
N VAL A 156 22.55 -0.77 1.45
CA VAL A 156 22.61 -1.06 2.90
C VAL A 156 23.13 -2.47 3.16
N THR A 157 22.70 -3.43 2.34
CA THR A 157 23.10 -4.84 2.46
C THR A 157 23.51 -5.35 1.08
N ASN A 158 24.63 -6.08 1.00
CA ASN A 158 25.08 -6.73 -0.23
C ASN A 158 25.90 -7.99 0.05
N LEU A 159 25.31 -8.94 0.77
CA LEU A 159 25.94 -10.21 1.07
C LEU A 159 26.08 -11.04 -0.23
N GLY A 160 27.30 -11.45 -0.54
CA GLY A 160 27.65 -12.11 -1.81
C GLY A 160 28.14 -11.15 -2.90
N ASN A 161 27.98 -9.83 -2.71
CA ASN A 161 28.38 -8.79 -3.67
C ASN A 161 27.78 -9.00 -5.07
N ASN A 162 26.54 -9.49 -5.14
CA ASN A 162 25.84 -9.75 -6.39
C ASN A 162 25.12 -8.53 -6.95
N TYR A 163 24.84 -7.50 -6.13
CA TYR A 163 24.24 -6.25 -6.58
C TYR A 163 25.32 -5.20 -6.87
N GLU A 164 25.25 -4.55 -8.03
CA GLU A 164 26.17 -3.51 -8.47
C GLU A 164 25.44 -2.18 -8.64
N ALA A 165 25.68 -1.24 -7.70
CA ALA A 165 25.01 0.05 -7.64
C ALA A 165 25.28 0.93 -8.88
N THR A 166 26.45 0.80 -9.50
CA THR A 166 26.81 1.58 -10.69
C THR A 166 25.97 1.20 -11.92
N THR A 167 25.49 -0.04 -11.96
CA THR A 167 24.68 -0.57 -13.07
C THR A 167 23.20 -0.70 -12.73
N GLY A 168 22.86 -0.79 -11.44
CA GLY A 168 21.50 -1.04 -10.97
C GLY A 168 21.09 -2.52 -11.03
N LYS A 169 22.03 -3.43 -11.33
CA LYS A 169 21.75 -4.84 -11.60
C LYS A 169 22.17 -5.74 -10.45
N PHE A 170 21.39 -6.79 -10.24
CA PHE A 170 21.81 -8.00 -9.56
C PHE A 170 22.28 -9.02 -10.60
N THR A 171 23.49 -9.56 -10.45
CA THR A 171 24.01 -10.64 -11.30
C THR A 171 24.09 -11.94 -10.49
N CYS A 172 23.41 -12.97 -10.97
CA CYS A 172 23.41 -14.28 -10.34
C CYS A 172 24.77 -14.94 -10.46
N ASN A 173 25.39 -15.32 -9.33
CA ASN A 173 26.64 -16.10 -9.32
C ASN A 173 26.41 -17.56 -8.91
N ILE A 174 25.25 -17.87 -8.30
CA ILE A 174 24.91 -19.18 -7.75
C ILE A 174 23.53 -19.55 -8.29
N PRO A 175 23.42 -20.59 -9.13
CA PRO A 175 22.12 -21.04 -9.63
C PRO A 175 21.18 -21.40 -8.48
N GLY A 176 19.90 -21.04 -8.63
CA GLY A 176 18.92 -21.28 -7.58
C GLY A 176 17.64 -20.49 -7.72
N THR A 177 16.81 -20.60 -6.69
CA THR A 177 15.54 -19.88 -6.55
C THR A 177 15.74 -18.64 -5.68
N TYR A 178 15.35 -17.48 -6.20
CA TYR A 178 15.53 -16.17 -5.59
C TYR A 178 14.19 -15.45 -5.41
N PHE A 179 14.07 -14.69 -4.33
CA PHE A 179 13.00 -13.72 -4.13
C PHE A 179 13.51 -12.32 -4.45
N PHE A 180 12.67 -11.53 -5.12
CA PHE A 180 12.90 -10.11 -5.35
C PHE A 180 11.64 -9.30 -5.04
N THR A 181 11.83 -8.12 -4.48
CA THR A 181 10.76 -7.13 -4.33
C THR A 181 11.31 -5.73 -4.51
N TYR A 182 10.47 -4.88 -5.10
CA TYR A 182 10.76 -3.47 -5.29
C TYR A 182 9.57 -2.63 -4.90
N HIS A 183 9.88 -1.43 -4.43
CA HIS A 183 8.93 -0.37 -4.16
C HIS A 183 9.53 0.89 -4.74
N VAL A 184 8.93 1.47 -5.78
CA VAL A 184 9.43 2.70 -6.40
C VAL A 184 8.41 3.80 -6.20
N LEU A 185 8.79 4.82 -5.43
CA LEU A 185 8.05 6.07 -5.37
C LEU A 185 8.31 6.83 -6.67
N MET A 186 7.29 6.93 -7.52
CA MET A 186 7.39 7.53 -8.83
C MET A 186 6.64 8.84 -8.89
N ARG A 187 7.13 9.73 -9.75
CA ARG A 187 6.44 10.96 -10.13
C ARG A 187 6.16 10.96 -11.62
N GLY A 188 4.88 10.94 -11.99
CA GLY A 188 4.41 11.01 -13.37
C GLY A 188 3.99 12.42 -13.78
N GLY A 189 3.75 12.59 -15.09
CA GLY A 189 3.02 13.73 -15.62
C GLY A 189 1.51 13.56 -15.44
N ASP A 190 0.79 14.67 -15.42
CA ASP A 190 -0.66 14.68 -15.19
C ASP A 190 -1.39 13.77 -16.20
N GLY A 191 -2.17 12.80 -15.69
CA GLY A 191 -2.93 11.86 -16.51
C GLY A 191 -2.12 10.78 -17.25
N THR A 192 -0.80 10.72 -17.06
CA THR A 192 0.08 9.73 -17.70
C THR A 192 0.34 8.52 -16.81
N SER A 193 0.29 7.31 -17.39
CA SER A 193 0.66 6.09 -16.69
C SER A 193 2.17 5.98 -16.51
N MET A 194 2.60 5.50 -15.35
CA MET A 194 3.99 5.23 -15.02
C MET A 194 4.18 3.78 -14.61
N TRP A 195 5.33 3.22 -14.93
CA TRP A 195 5.61 1.80 -14.80
C TRP A 195 6.98 1.57 -14.16
N ALA A 196 7.04 0.57 -13.29
CA ALA A 196 8.30 -0.04 -12.88
C ALA A 196 8.24 -1.52 -13.21
N ASP A 197 9.20 -1.97 -14.02
CA ASP A 197 9.31 -3.35 -14.49
C ASP A 197 10.54 -4.01 -13.86
N LEU A 198 10.34 -5.18 -13.26
CA LEU A 198 11.44 -6.07 -12.93
C LEU A 198 11.74 -6.95 -14.14
N CYS A 199 12.97 -6.85 -14.63
CA CYS A 199 13.47 -7.55 -15.81
C CYS A 199 14.46 -8.64 -15.41
N LYS A 200 14.39 -9.79 -16.08
CA LYS A 200 15.43 -10.84 -16.12
C LYS A 200 16.00 -10.87 -17.54
N ASN A 201 17.30 -10.58 -17.70
CA ASN A 201 17.98 -10.55 -19.02
C ASN A 201 17.22 -9.72 -20.08
N GLY A 202 16.65 -8.58 -19.67
CA GLY A 202 15.86 -7.71 -20.55
C GLY A 202 14.40 -8.13 -20.78
N GLN A 203 13.96 -9.29 -20.30
CA GLN A 203 12.54 -9.69 -20.33
C GLN A 203 11.83 -9.27 -19.05
N VAL A 204 10.69 -8.58 -19.18
CA VAL A 204 9.83 -8.23 -18.04
C VAL A 204 9.26 -9.49 -17.41
N ARG A 205 9.46 -9.64 -16.09
CA ARG A 205 8.98 -10.78 -15.29
C ARG A 205 7.89 -10.38 -14.31
N ALA A 206 7.90 -9.13 -13.85
CA ALA A 206 6.85 -8.52 -13.05
C ALA A 206 6.78 -7.03 -13.38
N SER A 207 5.58 -6.47 -13.39
CA SER A 207 5.33 -5.06 -13.72
C SER A 207 4.36 -4.46 -12.69
N ALA A 208 4.52 -3.18 -12.41
CA ALA A 208 3.58 -2.40 -11.62
C ALA A 208 3.28 -1.08 -12.34
N ILE A 209 1.99 -0.77 -12.46
CA ILE A 209 1.48 0.45 -13.08
C ILE A 209 0.87 1.35 -12.00
N ALA A 210 1.10 2.65 -12.11
CA ALA A 210 0.36 3.69 -11.39
C ALA A 210 -0.12 4.76 -12.37
N GLN A 211 -1.30 5.34 -12.11
CA GLN A 211 -1.84 6.44 -12.90
C GLN A 211 -2.83 7.23 -12.06
N ASP A 212 -2.58 8.53 -11.94
CA ASP A 212 -3.47 9.47 -11.29
C ASP A 212 -3.82 10.64 -12.22
N ALA A 213 -5.03 11.19 -12.03
CA ALA A 213 -5.54 12.30 -12.85
C ALA A 213 -4.91 13.64 -12.45
N ASP A 214 -4.65 13.84 -11.16
CA ASP A 214 -4.24 15.09 -10.53
C ASP A 214 -3.21 14.91 -9.40
N GLN A 215 -2.82 13.66 -9.10
CA GLN A 215 -1.74 13.33 -8.16
C GLN A 215 -0.42 13.12 -8.89
N ASN A 216 0.64 13.78 -8.44
CA ASN A 216 1.95 13.64 -9.07
C ASN A 216 2.75 12.45 -8.53
N TYR A 217 2.41 11.84 -7.39
CA TYR A 217 3.24 10.83 -6.72
C TYR A 217 2.45 9.58 -6.35
N ASP A 218 2.93 8.42 -6.78
CA ASP A 218 2.38 7.11 -6.41
C ASP A 218 3.47 6.03 -6.40
N TYR A 219 3.16 4.84 -5.89
CA TYR A 219 4.05 3.70 -5.82
C TYR A 219 3.81 2.68 -6.94
N ALA A 220 4.87 2.34 -7.65
CA ALA A 220 4.94 1.13 -8.46
C ALA A 220 5.69 0.05 -7.67
N SER A 221 4.96 -0.93 -7.14
CA SER A 221 5.51 -2.00 -6.29
C SER A 221 5.10 -3.38 -6.76
N ASN A 222 6.02 -4.32 -6.79
CA ASN A 222 5.71 -5.74 -7.02
C ASN A 222 6.77 -6.65 -6.37
N SER A 223 6.53 -7.96 -6.43
CA SER A 223 7.46 -9.00 -5.98
C SER A 223 7.40 -10.20 -6.91
N VAL A 224 8.48 -10.99 -6.95
CA VAL A 224 8.55 -12.19 -7.78
C VAL A 224 9.51 -13.20 -7.18
N ILE A 225 9.21 -14.49 -7.38
CA ILE A 225 10.15 -15.59 -7.14
C ILE A 225 10.61 -16.10 -8.51
N LEU A 226 11.92 -16.15 -8.73
CA LEU A 226 12.52 -16.56 -10.00
C LEU A 226 13.58 -17.62 -9.77
N HIS A 227 13.63 -18.61 -10.64
CA HIS A 227 14.83 -19.40 -10.84
C HIS A 227 15.82 -18.62 -11.72
N LEU A 228 17.09 -18.59 -11.31
CA LEU A 228 18.18 -17.92 -12.00
C LEU A 228 19.33 -18.88 -12.23
N ASP A 229 19.90 -18.81 -13.42
CA ASP A 229 21.18 -19.44 -13.77
C ASP A 229 22.34 -18.49 -13.50
N ALA A 230 23.56 -19.02 -13.37
CA ALA A 230 24.75 -18.20 -13.23
C ALA A 230 24.92 -17.28 -14.46
N GLY A 231 25.12 -15.99 -14.21
CA GLY A 231 25.21 -14.94 -15.22
C GLY A 231 23.90 -14.21 -15.50
N ASP A 232 22.75 -14.71 -15.03
CA ASP A 232 21.48 -14.00 -15.18
C ASP A 232 21.50 -12.65 -14.47
N GLU A 233 20.98 -11.63 -15.15
CA GLU A 233 20.86 -10.27 -14.63
C GLU A 233 19.40 -9.97 -14.27
N VAL A 234 19.17 -9.43 -13.07
CA VAL A 234 17.87 -8.93 -12.60
C VAL A 234 17.98 -7.45 -12.26
N PHE A 235 17.07 -6.62 -12.77
CA PHE A 235 17.09 -5.17 -12.56
C PHE A 235 15.71 -4.54 -12.72
N ILE A 236 15.56 -3.32 -12.24
CA ILE A 236 14.34 -2.52 -12.42
C ILE A 236 14.52 -1.56 -13.59
N LYS A 237 13.52 -1.48 -14.46
CA LYS A 237 13.44 -0.50 -15.56
C LYS A 237 12.20 0.37 -15.35
N LEU A 238 12.34 1.67 -15.59
CA LEU A 238 11.21 2.61 -15.53
C LEU A 238 10.64 2.89 -16.92
N ASP A 239 9.36 3.24 -16.94
CA ASP A 239 8.68 3.83 -18.09
C ASP A 239 7.70 4.92 -17.59
N GLY A 240 7.62 6.05 -18.30
CA GLY A 240 6.58 7.06 -18.07
C GLY A 240 6.70 7.92 -16.80
N GLY A 241 7.83 7.89 -16.07
CA GLY A 241 7.98 8.69 -14.85
C GLY A 241 9.39 8.82 -14.29
N LYS A 242 9.51 9.57 -13.19
CA LYS A 242 10.74 9.79 -12.42
C LYS A 242 10.71 9.06 -11.09
N ALA A 243 11.73 8.28 -10.75
CA ALA A 243 11.83 7.67 -9.42
C ALA A 243 12.42 8.65 -8.39
N HIS A 244 11.95 8.55 -7.14
CA HIS A 244 12.35 9.42 -6.04
C HIS A 244 12.81 8.64 -4.81
N GLY A 245 13.99 9.01 -4.31
CA GLY A 245 14.57 8.46 -3.08
C GLY A 245 14.00 9.01 -1.77
N GLY A 246 13.38 10.20 -1.84
CA GLY A 246 13.01 10.99 -0.67
C GLY A 246 14.23 11.58 0.05
N ASN A 247 14.02 12.13 1.24
CA ASN A 247 15.06 12.82 2.03
C ASN A 247 16.05 11.89 2.74
N ASN A 248 15.69 10.61 2.92
CA ASN A 248 16.49 9.61 3.62
C ASN A 248 16.91 8.44 2.71
N ASN A 249 16.63 8.54 1.41
CA ASN A 249 16.93 7.56 0.36
C ASN A 249 16.16 6.24 0.46
N LYS A 250 15.13 6.13 1.33
CA LYS A 250 14.43 4.86 1.62
C LYS A 250 13.03 4.74 1.02
N TYR A 251 12.57 5.75 0.26
CA TYR A 251 11.24 5.70 -0.36
C TYR A 251 11.22 4.83 -1.62
N SER A 252 12.32 4.79 -2.37
CA SER A 252 12.47 3.84 -3.48
C SER A 252 13.52 2.79 -3.12
N THR A 253 13.13 1.51 -3.18
CA THR A 253 13.95 0.40 -2.72
C THR A 253 13.88 -0.80 -3.67
N PHE A 254 14.97 -1.54 -3.73
CA PHE A 254 15.05 -2.83 -4.40
C PHE A 254 15.84 -3.80 -3.53
N SER A 255 15.30 -5.01 -3.38
CA SER A 255 15.90 -6.03 -2.53
C SER A 255 15.63 -7.43 -3.07
N GLY A 256 16.48 -8.36 -2.67
CA GLY A 256 16.31 -9.76 -2.99
C GLY A 256 17.32 -10.65 -2.28
N PHE A 257 17.03 -11.94 -2.25
CA PHE A 257 17.86 -12.94 -1.59
C PHE A 257 17.63 -14.33 -2.19
N ILE A 258 18.62 -15.20 -2.04
CA ILE A 258 18.50 -16.60 -2.40
C ILE A 258 17.60 -17.32 -1.38
N ILE A 259 16.63 -18.09 -1.86
CA ILE A 259 15.80 -18.96 -1.03
C ILE A 259 16.47 -20.34 -0.95
N TYR A 260 16.76 -20.93 -2.11
CA TYR A 260 17.40 -22.24 -2.25
C TYR A 260 18.42 -22.19 -3.37
N SER A 261 19.62 -22.73 -3.15
CA SER A 261 20.56 -23.03 -4.24
C SER A 261 20.24 -24.40 -4.85
N ASP A 262 20.55 -24.55 -6.12
CA ASP A 262 20.44 -25.84 -6.82
C ASP A 262 21.48 -26.88 -6.36
#